data_AF-A0A354HIR9-F1
#
_entry.id   AF-A0A354HIR9-F1
#
_cell.length_a   1.000
_cell.length_b   1.000
_cell.length_c   1.000
_cell.angle_alpha   90.00
_cell.angle_beta   90.00
_cell.angle_gamma   90.00
#
_symmetry.space_group_name_H-M   'P 1'
#
loop_
_entity.id
_entity.type
_entity.pdbx_description
1 polymer ?
#
loop_
_entity_poly.entity_id
_entity_poly.type
_entity_poly.pdbx_seq_one_letter_code
_entity_poly.pdbx_strand_id
1 'polypeptide(L)'
;MINSQIISNRQNENLLLKIQYASRRYFNSAEKVNYVSWLLCIVSAIMIFVPDSASKFISLGIPALLEALAFITAYVFNNKLKNAASLRNYFDSYVLMIGEDSYTDISKQKLREIALTAYNKHKKEADIHIHNTGRDKPPGVRNWYEFKNTVADLQAQFECQKQNIWWNKKMVKNRMIILPIILFILVSFFVAMFVLFKSDALSIIVCAIGIILKVIERIIEHYSYHKISIKIEAIQNHAERELTDETVKELQELINERREIPVLEINIIHKLKAKQYSSSYEETT
;
A
#
# COMPACT_ATOMS: atom_id res chain seq x y z
N MET A 1 -15.92 25.48 11.98
CA MET A 1 -14.47 25.47 11.70
C MET A 1 -13.87 24.21 12.31
N ILE A 2 -13.15 23.44 11.50
CA ILE A 2 -12.43 22.25 11.98
C ILE A 2 -11.20 22.70 12.78
N ASN A 3 -10.81 21.94 13.80
CA ASN A 3 -9.56 22.16 14.51
C ASN A 3 -8.98 20.82 14.97
N SER A 4 -7.74 20.86 15.46
CA SER A 4 -7.01 19.69 15.98
C SER A 4 -7.77 18.89 17.05
N GLN A 5 -8.58 19.53 17.90
CA GLN A 5 -9.40 18.82 18.90
C GLN A 5 -10.57 18.07 18.25
N ILE A 6 -11.25 18.68 17.29
CA ILE A 6 -12.32 18.02 16.51
C ILE A 6 -11.76 16.82 15.76
N ILE A 7 -10.62 16.99 15.09
CA ILE A 7 -9.91 15.90 14.39
C ILE A 7 -9.56 14.77 15.37
N SER A 8 -9.01 15.13 16.55
CA SER A 8 -8.69 14.18 17.62
C SER A 8 -9.89 13.40 18.13
N ASN A 9 -11.06 14.02 18.23
CA ASN A 9 -12.27 13.34 18.63
C ASN A 9 -12.77 12.40 17.51
N ARG A 10 -12.88 12.91 16.26
CA ARG A 10 -13.42 12.15 15.12
C ARG A 10 -12.59 10.91 14.78
N GLN A 11 -11.25 11.04 14.78
CA GLN A 11 -10.37 9.92 14.45
C GLN A 11 -10.45 8.76 15.46
N ASN A 12 -10.85 9.04 16.70
CA ASN A 12 -10.94 8.09 17.79
C ASN A 12 -12.38 7.58 18.04
N GLU A 13 -13.33 7.94 17.18
CA GLU A 13 -14.65 7.32 17.18
C GLU A 13 -14.54 5.81 16.94
N ASN A 14 -15.37 5.03 17.64
CA ASN A 14 -15.26 3.57 17.63
C ASN A 14 -15.33 2.96 16.21
N LEU A 15 -16.20 3.50 15.36
CA LEU A 15 -16.32 3.04 13.97
C LEU A 15 -15.08 3.39 13.15
N LEU A 16 -14.53 4.59 13.32
CA LEU A 16 -13.37 5.07 12.56
C LEU A 16 -12.12 4.29 12.94
N LEU A 17 -11.93 3.95 14.22
CA LEU A 17 -10.86 3.05 14.65
C LEU A 17 -10.97 1.66 13.98
N LYS A 18 -12.19 1.12 13.84
CA LYS A 18 -12.42 -0.16 13.15
C LYS A 18 -12.15 -0.08 11.65
N ILE A 19 -12.57 1.01 11.00
CA ILE A 19 -12.23 1.31 9.60
C ILE A 19 -10.71 1.36 9.43
N GLN A 20 -10.03 2.01 10.37
CA GLN A 20 -8.60 2.22 10.27
C GLN A 20 -7.80 0.94 10.51
N TYR A 21 -8.26 0.10 11.45
CA TYR A 21 -7.80 -1.28 11.62
C TYR A 21 -8.01 -2.11 10.35
N ALA A 22 -9.21 -2.06 9.76
CA ALA A 22 -9.55 -2.82 8.56
C ALA A 22 -8.65 -2.40 7.38
N SER A 23 -8.48 -1.09 7.14
CA SER A 23 -7.57 -0.57 6.11
C SER A 23 -6.17 -1.14 6.26
N ARG A 24 -5.59 -1.06 7.47
CA ARG A 24 -4.27 -1.63 7.78
C ARG A 24 -4.23 -3.13 7.50
N ARG A 25 -5.26 -3.89 7.87
CA ARG A 25 -5.32 -5.33 7.64
C ARG A 25 -5.40 -5.68 6.15
N TYR A 26 -6.18 -4.94 5.37
CA TYR A 26 -6.26 -5.14 3.92
C TYR A 26 -4.95 -4.81 3.22
N PHE A 27 -4.25 -3.73 3.60
CA PHE A 27 -2.89 -3.45 3.10
C PHE A 27 -1.92 -4.60 3.43
N ASN A 28 -1.91 -5.07 4.68
CA ASN A 28 -1.07 -6.19 5.10
C ASN A 28 -1.41 -7.49 4.35
N SER A 29 -2.69 -7.74 4.12
CA SER A 29 -3.14 -8.92 3.38
C SER A 29 -2.82 -8.81 1.89
N ALA A 30 -2.93 -7.63 1.30
CA ALA A 30 -2.57 -7.38 -0.09
C ALA A 30 -1.07 -7.65 -0.29
N GLU A 31 -0.21 -7.15 0.60
CA GLU A 31 1.24 -7.39 0.52
C GLU A 31 1.57 -8.89 0.56
N LYS A 32 0.99 -9.64 1.51
CA LYS A 32 1.19 -11.10 1.58
C LYS A 32 0.78 -11.81 0.30
N VAL A 33 -0.38 -11.44 -0.28
CA VAL A 33 -0.85 -12.03 -1.54
C VAL A 33 0.08 -11.66 -2.70
N ASN A 34 0.62 -10.42 -2.73
CA ASN A 34 1.60 -10.02 -3.71
C ASN A 34 2.89 -10.86 -3.61
N TYR A 35 3.37 -11.15 -2.39
CA TYR A 35 4.51 -12.05 -2.20
C TYR A 35 4.25 -13.47 -2.71
N VAL A 36 3.04 -14.01 -2.47
CA VAL A 36 2.65 -15.31 -3.04
C VAL A 36 2.62 -15.26 -4.57
N SER A 37 2.09 -14.19 -5.15
CA SER A 37 2.06 -14.00 -6.62
C SER A 37 3.48 -13.96 -7.21
N TRP A 38 4.41 -13.24 -6.58
CA TRP A 38 5.83 -13.24 -6.98
C TRP A 38 6.46 -14.63 -6.84
N LEU A 39 6.20 -15.33 -5.74
CA LEU A 39 6.74 -16.68 -5.53
C LEU A 39 6.24 -17.64 -6.62
N LEU A 40 4.95 -17.59 -6.98
CA LEU A 40 4.39 -18.42 -8.05
C LEU A 40 5.07 -18.16 -9.40
N CYS A 41 5.27 -16.89 -9.77
CA CYS A 41 5.99 -16.52 -11.00
C CYS A 41 7.46 -16.98 -10.98
N ILE A 42 8.15 -16.87 -9.84
CA ILE A 42 9.54 -17.33 -9.70
C ILE A 42 9.63 -18.85 -9.79
N VAL A 43 8.75 -19.58 -9.13
CA VAL A 43 8.72 -21.05 -9.20
C VAL A 43 8.39 -21.49 -10.62
N SER A 44 7.42 -20.86 -11.28
CA SER A 44 7.10 -21.09 -12.71
C SER A 44 8.33 -20.90 -13.59
N ALA A 45 9.07 -19.80 -13.39
CA ALA A 45 10.28 -19.52 -14.14
C ALA A 45 11.41 -20.55 -13.93
N ILE A 46 11.59 -21.03 -12.69
CA ILE A 46 12.59 -22.05 -12.36
C ILE A 46 12.28 -23.40 -13.04
N MET A 47 11.02 -23.68 -13.39
CA MET A 47 10.65 -24.92 -14.06
C MET A 47 11.26 -25.10 -15.45
N ILE A 48 11.86 -24.05 -16.03
CA ILE A 48 12.66 -24.19 -17.24
C ILE A 48 13.87 -25.13 -17.08
N PHE A 49 14.32 -25.37 -15.84
CA PHE A 49 15.39 -26.34 -15.54
C PHE A 49 14.92 -27.80 -15.51
N VAL A 50 13.61 -28.05 -15.66
CA VAL A 50 13.10 -29.40 -15.77
C VAL A 50 13.66 -30.03 -17.06
N PRO A 51 14.33 -31.20 -16.98
CA PRO A 51 14.92 -31.84 -18.16
C PRO A 51 13.89 -32.15 -19.24
N ASP A 52 14.31 -32.10 -20.51
CA ASP A 52 13.46 -32.44 -21.67
C ASP A 52 12.91 -33.87 -21.64
N SER A 53 13.55 -34.76 -20.87
CA SER A 53 13.07 -36.13 -20.62
C SER A 53 11.84 -36.19 -19.71
N ALA A 54 11.50 -35.11 -19.02
CA ALA A 54 10.30 -35.03 -18.20
C ALA A 54 9.03 -35.01 -19.06
N SER A 55 7.93 -35.52 -18.52
CA SER A 55 6.64 -35.48 -19.23
C SER A 55 6.21 -34.03 -19.52
N LYS A 56 5.51 -33.82 -20.65
CA LYS A 56 4.95 -32.51 -21.03
C LYS A 56 4.05 -31.91 -19.95
N PHE A 57 3.39 -32.75 -19.15
CA PHE A 57 2.61 -32.31 -18.01
C PHE A 57 3.48 -31.58 -16.96
N ILE A 58 4.68 -32.10 -16.69
CA ILE A 58 5.62 -31.50 -15.73
C ILE A 58 6.29 -30.26 -16.33
N SER A 59 6.79 -30.34 -17.57
CA SER A 59 7.56 -29.26 -18.19
C SER A 59 6.71 -28.07 -18.65
N LEU A 60 5.42 -28.27 -18.98
CA LEU A 60 4.54 -27.19 -19.45
C LEU A 60 3.25 -27.05 -18.64
N GLY A 61 2.65 -28.16 -18.21
CA GLY A 61 1.39 -28.16 -17.48
C GLY A 61 1.49 -27.51 -16.09
N ILE A 62 2.53 -27.86 -15.31
CA ILE A 62 2.77 -27.26 -13.99
C ILE A 62 3.07 -25.76 -14.09
N PRO A 63 4.00 -25.28 -14.94
CA PRO A 63 4.21 -23.84 -15.14
C PRO A 63 2.93 -23.11 -15.52
N ALA A 64 2.16 -23.62 -16.49
CA ALA A 64 0.90 -23.00 -16.90
C ALA A 64 -0.11 -22.88 -15.74
N LEU A 65 -0.19 -23.91 -14.87
CA LEU A 65 -1.01 -23.85 -13.67
C LEU A 65 -0.50 -22.79 -12.68
N LEU A 66 0.82 -22.70 -12.46
CA LEU A 66 1.42 -21.70 -11.58
C LEU A 66 1.16 -20.28 -12.10
N GLU A 67 1.22 -20.06 -13.41
CA GLU A 67 0.88 -18.78 -14.03
C GLU A 67 -0.60 -18.40 -13.83
N ALA A 68 -1.51 -19.36 -14.01
CA ALA A 68 -2.93 -19.14 -13.75
C ALA A 68 -3.18 -18.76 -12.27
N LEU A 69 -2.51 -19.43 -11.33
CA LEU A 69 -2.59 -19.10 -9.90
C LEU A 69 -1.94 -17.73 -9.60
N ALA A 70 -0.84 -17.39 -10.27
CA ALA A 70 -0.18 -16.08 -10.13
C ALA A 70 -1.11 -14.95 -10.60
N PHE A 71 -1.85 -15.14 -11.70
CA PHE A 71 -2.86 -14.22 -12.19
C PHE A 71 -4.03 -14.05 -11.19
N ILE A 72 -4.57 -15.15 -10.66
CA ILE A 72 -5.64 -15.11 -9.65
C ILE A 72 -5.17 -14.36 -8.41
N THR A 73 -3.96 -14.62 -7.92
CA THR A 73 -3.42 -13.92 -6.76
C THR A 73 -3.18 -12.43 -7.04
N ALA A 74 -2.74 -12.04 -8.24
CA ALA A 74 -2.64 -10.64 -8.65
C ALA A 74 -4.01 -9.93 -8.64
N TYR A 75 -5.06 -10.60 -9.12
CA TYR A 75 -6.44 -10.07 -9.04
C TYR A 75 -6.89 -9.87 -7.58
N VAL A 76 -6.67 -10.87 -6.73
CA VAL A 76 -7.01 -10.79 -5.30
C VAL A 76 -6.22 -9.67 -4.59
N PHE A 77 -4.94 -9.50 -4.94
CA PHE A 77 -4.11 -8.40 -4.45
C PHE A 77 -4.73 -7.03 -4.78
N ASN A 78 -5.08 -6.80 -6.04
CA ASN A 78 -5.66 -5.54 -6.48
C ASN A 78 -6.99 -5.23 -5.78
N ASN A 79 -7.85 -6.23 -5.59
CA ASN A 79 -9.11 -6.05 -4.87
C ASN A 79 -8.87 -5.68 -3.38
N LYS A 80 -7.89 -6.33 -2.73
CA LYS A 80 -7.53 -6.02 -1.34
C LYS A 80 -6.95 -4.61 -1.21
N LEU A 81 -6.08 -4.22 -2.13
CA LEU A 81 -5.52 -2.88 -2.20
C LEU A 81 -6.62 -1.81 -2.32
N LYS A 82 -7.55 -1.99 -3.28
CA LYS A 82 -8.67 -1.07 -3.48
C LYS A 82 -9.50 -0.91 -2.20
N ASN A 83 -9.88 -2.00 -1.55
CA ASN A 83 -10.59 -1.93 -0.28
C ASN A 83 -9.78 -1.21 0.81
N ALA A 84 -8.47 -1.46 0.90
CA ALA A 84 -7.59 -0.80 1.88
C ALA A 84 -7.53 0.71 1.67
N ALA A 85 -7.37 1.13 0.41
CA ALA A 85 -7.31 2.52 -0.01
C ALA A 85 -8.66 3.22 0.20
N SER A 86 -9.78 2.64 -0.23
CA SER A 86 -11.11 3.22 -0.04
C SER A 86 -11.46 3.41 1.43
N LEU A 87 -11.14 2.45 2.31
CA LEU A 87 -11.31 2.60 3.76
C LEU A 87 -10.49 3.77 4.31
N ARG A 88 -9.23 3.91 3.87
CA ARG A 88 -8.34 5.00 4.31
C ARG A 88 -8.80 6.36 3.80
N ASN A 89 -9.19 6.44 2.54
CA ASN A 89 -9.64 7.66 1.90
C ASN A 89 -10.97 8.13 2.52
N TYR A 90 -11.86 7.21 2.89
CA TYR A 90 -13.07 7.53 3.65
C TYR A 90 -12.76 8.00 5.07
N PHE A 91 -11.83 7.33 5.77
CA PHE A 91 -11.37 7.78 7.09
C PHE A 91 -10.86 9.22 7.04
N ASP A 92 -9.99 9.56 6.10
CA ASP A 92 -9.47 10.92 5.95
C ASP A 92 -10.56 11.92 5.58
N SER A 93 -11.43 11.57 4.64
CA SER A 93 -12.54 12.43 4.22
C SER A 93 -13.43 12.81 5.40
N TYR A 94 -13.81 11.83 6.23
CA TYR A 94 -14.60 12.06 7.42
C TYR A 94 -13.80 12.82 8.49
N VAL A 95 -12.62 12.35 8.87
CA VAL A 95 -11.85 12.91 9.99
C VAL A 95 -11.41 14.35 9.70
N LEU A 96 -11.01 14.62 8.46
CA LEU A 96 -10.53 15.93 8.04
C LEU A 96 -11.64 16.82 7.49
N MET A 97 -12.87 16.33 7.33
CA MET A 97 -13.97 17.08 6.70
C MET A 97 -13.63 17.57 5.29
N ILE A 98 -12.92 16.75 4.52
CA ILE A 98 -12.53 17.06 3.13
C ILE A 98 -13.32 16.15 2.20
N GLY A 99 -14.18 16.73 1.37
CA GLY A 99 -14.95 15.97 0.37
C GLY A 99 -15.91 14.95 0.98
N GLU A 100 -16.53 15.25 2.14
CA GLU A 100 -17.48 14.33 2.78
C GLU A 100 -18.66 13.96 1.87
N ASP A 101 -19.05 14.89 0.99
CA ASP A 101 -20.13 14.74 0.02
C ASP A 101 -19.77 13.78 -1.13
N SER A 102 -18.50 13.41 -1.28
CA SER A 102 -18.05 12.45 -2.29
C SER A 102 -18.51 11.01 -2.00
N TYR A 103 -19.06 10.74 -0.81
CA TYR A 103 -19.52 9.42 -0.40
C TYR A 103 -21.05 9.35 -0.24
N THR A 104 -21.70 8.57 -1.11
CA THR A 104 -23.11 8.23 -0.96
C THR A 104 -23.37 7.35 0.26
N ASP A 105 -24.60 7.33 0.77
CA ASP A 105 -24.96 6.49 1.93
C ASP A 105 -24.70 5.00 1.67
N ILE A 106 -24.91 4.55 0.42
CA ILE A 106 -24.62 3.19 -0.02
C ILE A 106 -23.12 2.91 0.08
N SER A 107 -22.25 3.83 -0.35
CA SER A 107 -20.80 3.63 -0.29
C SER A 107 -20.29 3.63 1.15
N LYS A 108 -20.83 4.52 2.00
CA LYS A 108 -20.56 4.56 3.45
C LYS A 108 -20.94 3.24 4.12
N GLN A 109 -22.14 2.73 3.83
CA GLN A 109 -22.63 1.46 4.38
C GLN A 109 -21.76 0.27 3.95
N LYS A 110 -21.37 0.21 2.68
CA LYS A 110 -20.47 -0.84 2.16
C LYS A 110 -19.11 -0.83 2.89
N LEU A 111 -18.51 0.35 3.08
CA LEU A 111 -17.24 0.48 3.79
C LEU A 111 -17.36 0.08 5.26
N ARG A 112 -18.48 0.44 5.91
CA ARG A 112 -18.80 0.01 7.27
C ARG A 112 -18.89 -1.52 7.37
N GLU A 113 -19.60 -2.17 6.46
CA GLU A 113 -19.73 -3.63 6.44
C GLU A 113 -18.39 -4.33 6.26
N ILE A 114 -17.56 -3.84 5.34
CA ILE A 114 -16.18 -4.33 5.14
C ILE A 114 -15.38 -4.19 6.44
N ALA A 115 -15.44 -3.04 7.10
CA ALA A 115 -14.70 -2.78 8.33
C ALA A 115 -15.16 -3.68 9.48
N LEU A 116 -16.47 -3.81 9.69
CA LEU A 116 -17.06 -4.64 10.74
C LEU A 116 -16.78 -6.13 10.50
N THR A 117 -16.82 -6.58 9.25
CA THR A 117 -16.47 -7.96 8.89
C THR A 117 -15.01 -8.25 9.22
N ALA A 118 -14.09 -7.36 8.85
CA ALA A 118 -12.67 -7.51 9.14
C ALA A 118 -12.38 -7.50 10.65
N TYR A 119 -13.05 -6.61 11.40
CA TYR A 119 -12.97 -6.53 12.86
C TYR A 119 -13.48 -7.81 13.53
N ASN A 120 -14.71 -8.24 13.20
CA ASN A 120 -15.34 -9.41 13.84
C ASN A 120 -14.57 -10.70 13.58
N LYS A 121 -14.04 -10.88 12.37
CA LYS A 121 -13.22 -12.05 12.00
C LYS A 121 -11.94 -12.16 12.84
N HIS A 122 -11.43 -11.05 13.36
CA HIS A 122 -10.15 -10.98 14.08
C HIS A 122 -10.25 -10.20 15.39
N LYS A 123 -11.37 -10.34 16.10
CA LYS A 123 -11.76 -9.48 17.23
C LYS A 123 -10.64 -9.25 18.25
N LYS A 124 -9.98 -10.31 18.73
CA LYS A 124 -8.89 -10.21 19.73
C LYS A 124 -7.72 -9.34 19.24
N GLU A 125 -7.28 -9.54 17.99
CA GLU A 125 -6.21 -8.74 17.38
C GLU A 125 -6.69 -7.30 17.18
N ALA A 126 -7.92 -7.15 16.68
CA ALA A 126 -8.51 -5.86 16.39
C ALA A 126 -8.65 -4.99 17.65
N ASP A 127 -9.12 -5.56 18.76
CA ASP A 127 -9.25 -4.89 20.05
C ASP A 127 -7.91 -4.33 20.52
N ILE A 128 -6.81 -5.08 20.40
CA ILE A 128 -5.48 -4.59 20.75
C ILE A 128 -5.11 -3.37 19.88
N HIS A 129 -5.30 -3.47 18.56
CA HIS A 129 -4.89 -2.40 17.65
C HIS A 129 -5.71 -1.11 17.78
N ILE A 130 -7.01 -1.18 18.11
CA ILE A 130 -7.83 0.03 18.26
C ILE A 130 -7.59 0.76 19.59
N HIS A 131 -7.12 0.07 20.63
CA HIS A 131 -6.77 0.70 21.91
C HIS A 131 -5.35 1.27 21.89
N ASN A 132 -4.45 0.66 21.13
CA ASN A 132 -3.06 1.06 21.02
C ASN A 132 -2.87 2.25 20.05
N THR A 133 -1.90 3.08 20.38
CA THR A 133 -1.36 4.15 19.53
C THR A 133 -0.25 3.61 18.61
N GLY A 134 0.25 4.45 17.70
CA GLY A 134 1.42 4.12 16.87
C GLY A 134 2.70 3.83 17.67
N ARG A 135 2.76 4.25 18.94
CA ARG A 135 3.94 4.14 19.82
C ARG A 135 3.95 2.86 20.67
N ASP A 136 2.79 2.24 20.84
CA ASP A 136 2.62 1.05 21.66
C ASP A 136 3.16 -0.23 20.98
N LYS A 137 3.26 -1.32 21.74
CA LYS A 137 3.70 -2.63 21.24
C LYS A 137 2.61 -3.69 21.51
N PRO A 138 1.95 -4.24 20.49
CA PRO A 138 2.10 -3.93 19.06
C PRO A 138 1.52 -2.55 18.69
N PRO A 139 2.02 -1.89 17.62
CA PRO A 139 1.54 -0.57 17.23
C PRO A 139 0.10 -0.62 16.73
N GLY A 140 -0.74 0.28 17.20
CA GLY A 140 -2.16 0.36 16.91
C GLY A 140 -2.54 1.45 15.89
N VAL A 141 -3.79 1.90 15.96
CA VAL A 141 -4.40 2.90 15.05
C VAL A 141 -5.05 4.08 15.78
N ARG A 142 -5.02 4.08 17.12
CA ARG A 142 -5.51 5.20 17.94
C ARG A 142 -4.58 6.40 17.78
N ASN A 143 -5.16 7.61 17.79
CA ASN A 143 -4.42 8.86 17.57
C ASN A 143 -3.55 8.78 16.30
N TRP A 144 -4.18 8.41 15.18
CA TRP A 144 -3.55 8.33 13.87
C TRP A 144 -2.85 9.64 13.47
N TYR A 145 -3.48 10.78 13.75
CA TYR A 145 -2.89 12.11 13.60
C TYR A 145 -2.54 12.68 14.97
N GLU A 146 -1.29 13.10 15.12
CA GLU A 146 -0.75 13.64 16.38
C GLU A 146 -0.53 15.16 16.25
N PHE A 147 -0.92 15.92 17.26
CA PHE A 147 -0.75 17.37 17.31
C PHE A 147 0.02 17.75 18.57
N LYS A 148 1.04 18.62 18.43
CA LYS A 148 1.76 19.19 19.58
C LYS A 148 1.03 20.38 20.19
N ASN A 149 0.49 21.23 19.32
CA ASN A 149 -0.21 22.46 19.67
C ASN A 149 -1.62 22.42 19.10
N THR A 150 -2.52 23.20 19.69
CA THR A 150 -3.85 23.39 19.11
C THR A 150 -3.73 24.16 17.81
N VAL A 151 -3.97 23.48 16.71
CA VAL A 151 -4.04 24.06 15.36
C VAL A 151 -5.50 24.21 14.96
N ALA A 152 -5.85 25.35 14.34
CA ALA A 152 -7.20 25.66 13.87
C ALA A 152 -7.28 25.62 12.34
N ASP A 153 -8.51 25.45 11.84
CA ASP A 153 -8.92 25.63 10.45
C ASP A 153 -8.13 24.76 9.45
N LEU A 154 -7.90 25.31 8.25
CA LEU A 154 -7.17 24.67 7.17
C LEU A 154 -5.78 24.18 7.62
N GLN A 155 -5.14 24.88 8.55
CA GLN A 155 -3.83 24.48 9.05
C GLN A 155 -3.92 23.11 9.74
N ALA A 156 -5.00 22.80 10.46
CA ALA A 156 -5.15 21.51 11.13
C ALA A 156 -5.29 20.35 10.14
N GLN A 157 -6.01 20.57 9.04
CA GLN A 157 -6.11 19.61 7.94
C GLN A 157 -4.75 19.44 7.24
N PHE A 158 -4.07 20.56 6.95
CA PHE A 158 -2.79 20.56 6.28
C PHE A 158 -1.69 19.86 7.10
N GLU A 159 -1.68 20.02 8.43
CA GLU A 159 -0.76 19.26 9.31
C GLU A 159 -0.97 17.74 9.17
N CYS A 160 -2.23 17.28 9.10
CA CYS A 160 -2.52 15.85 8.91
C CYS A 160 -2.02 15.35 7.54
N GLN A 161 -2.18 16.15 6.49
CA GLN A 161 -1.67 15.85 5.16
C GLN A 161 -0.14 15.79 5.15
N LYS A 162 0.54 16.73 5.81
CA LYS A 162 2.00 16.70 5.97
C LYS A 162 2.47 15.44 6.68
N GLN A 163 1.79 15.01 7.75
CA GLN A 163 2.09 13.72 8.41
C GLN A 163 2.00 12.56 7.42
N ASN A 164 0.92 12.47 6.66
CA ASN A 164 0.75 11.44 5.63
C ASN A 164 1.88 11.47 4.58
N ILE A 165 2.25 12.66 4.09
CA ILE A 165 3.28 12.82 3.06
C ILE A 165 4.65 12.43 3.61
N TRP A 166 4.98 12.90 4.82
CA TRP A 166 6.25 12.62 5.48
C TRP A 166 6.47 11.12 5.70
N TRP A 167 5.46 10.43 6.23
CA TRP A 167 5.52 8.98 6.45
C TRP A 167 5.78 8.22 5.15
N ASN A 168 5.02 8.55 4.11
CA ASN A 168 5.20 7.95 2.80
C ASN A 168 6.62 8.21 2.25
N LYS A 169 7.16 9.43 2.37
CA LYS A 169 8.51 9.77 1.90
C LYS A 169 9.59 8.93 2.58
N LYS A 170 9.48 8.69 3.90
CA LYS A 170 10.42 7.83 4.64
C LYS A 170 10.36 6.37 4.18
N MET A 171 9.15 5.86 3.91
CA MET A 171 8.95 4.48 3.44
C MET A 171 9.46 4.29 2.00
N VAL A 172 9.23 5.26 1.12
CA VAL A 172 9.66 5.23 -0.29
C VAL A 172 11.19 5.17 -0.43
N LYS A 173 11.93 5.91 0.39
CA LYS A 173 13.41 5.96 0.31
C LYS A 173 14.04 4.57 0.40
N ASN A 174 13.54 3.71 1.29
CA ASN A 174 14.05 2.35 1.43
C ASN A 174 13.75 1.50 0.18
N ARG A 175 12.54 1.66 -0.39
CA ARG A 175 12.10 0.89 -1.56
C ARG A 175 12.86 1.26 -2.83
N MET A 176 13.18 2.54 -3.04
CA MET A 176 13.94 2.99 -4.21
C MET A 176 15.35 2.40 -4.28
N ILE A 177 15.92 2.00 -3.15
CA ILE A 177 17.24 1.33 -3.10
C ILE A 177 17.08 -0.18 -3.32
N ILE A 178 16.11 -0.80 -2.64
CA ILE A 178 15.94 -2.27 -2.65
C ILE A 178 15.44 -2.78 -4.01
N LEU A 179 14.51 -2.05 -4.65
CA LEU A 179 13.85 -2.53 -5.87
C LEU A 179 14.82 -2.69 -7.07
N PRO A 180 15.68 -1.71 -7.41
CA PRO A 180 16.64 -1.87 -8.49
C PRO A 180 17.62 -3.03 -8.25
N ILE A 181 18.03 -3.26 -7.00
CA ILE A 181 18.92 -4.37 -6.65
C ILE A 181 18.24 -5.71 -6.94
N ILE A 182 16.99 -5.89 -6.50
CA ILE A 182 16.21 -7.11 -6.76
C ILE A 182 15.99 -7.32 -8.25
N LEU A 183 15.60 -6.26 -8.99
CA LEU A 183 15.40 -6.33 -10.43
C LEU A 183 16.68 -6.68 -11.18
N PHE A 184 17.81 -6.10 -10.78
CA PHE A 184 19.12 -6.40 -11.36
C PHE A 184 19.48 -7.88 -11.15
N ILE A 185 19.38 -8.39 -9.93
CA ILE A 185 19.63 -9.81 -9.62
C ILE A 185 18.73 -10.72 -10.45
N LEU A 186 17.44 -10.38 -10.54
CA LEU A 186 16.45 -11.17 -11.28
C LEU A 186 16.78 -11.18 -12.79
N VAL A 187 17.05 -10.04 -13.41
CA VAL A 187 17.41 -9.94 -14.82
C VAL A 187 18.72 -10.66 -15.10
N SER A 188 19.77 -10.47 -14.28
CA SER A 188 21.03 -11.18 -14.44
C SER A 188 20.86 -12.70 -14.34
N PHE A 189 20.01 -13.17 -13.43
CA PHE A 189 19.67 -14.58 -13.31
C PHE A 189 18.98 -15.09 -14.59
N PHE A 190 17.98 -14.40 -15.12
CA PHE A 190 17.31 -14.79 -16.37
C PHE A 190 18.24 -14.78 -17.59
N VAL A 191 19.13 -13.79 -17.71
CA VAL A 191 20.11 -13.73 -18.80
C VAL A 191 21.09 -14.90 -18.69
N ALA A 192 21.60 -15.18 -17.50
CA ALA A 192 22.46 -16.34 -17.27
C ALA A 192 21.74 -17.65 -17.62
N MET A 193 20.46 -17.79 -17.26
CA MET A 193 19.64 -18.96 -17.63
C MET A 193 19.49 -19.11 -19.14
N PHE A 194 19.19 -18.02 -19.86
CA PHE A 194 19.04 -18.04 -21.32
C PHE A 194 20.34 -18.46 -22.03
N VAL A 195 21.50 -18.04 -21.53
CA VAL A 195 22.80 -18.40 -22.11
C VAL A 195 23.19 -19.85 -21.80
N LEU A 196 22.87 -20.35 -20.60
CA LEU A 196 23.29 -21.67 -20.14
C LEU A 196 22.41 -22.82 -20.65
N PHE A 197 21.13 -22.57 -20.93
CA PHE A 197 20.17 -23.62 -21.29
C PHE A 197 19.66 -23.44 -22.73
N LYS A 198 19.84 -24.47 -23.55
CA LYS A 198 19.29 -24.55 -24.92
C LYS A 198 17.82 -25.00 -24.92
N SER A 199 17.00 -24.43 -24.04
CA SER A 199 15.57 -24.73 -23.96
C SER A 199 14.85 -24.21 -25.21
N ASP A 200 13.76 -24.88 -25.60
CA ASP A 200 12.95 -24.39 -26.70
C ASP A 200 12.19 -23.09 -26.34
N ALA A 201 11.88 -22.29 -27.35
CA ALA A 201 11.28 -20.97 -27.17
C ALA A 201 9.89 -21.01 -26.48
N LEU A 202 9.10 -22.07 -26.70
CA LEU A 202 7.77 -22.20 -26.09
C LEU A 202 7.89 -22.44 -24.58
N SER A 203 8.79 -23.33 -24.16
CA SER A 203 9.06 -23.59 -22.76
C SER A 203 9.56 -22.34 -22.02
N ILE A 204 10.43 -21.55 -22.67
CA ILE A 204 10.88 -20.25 -22.13
C ILE A 204 9.68 -19.32 -21.91
N ILE A 205 8.81 -19.17 -22.91
CA ILE A 205 7.66 -18.26 -22.82
C ILE A 205 6.72 -18.70 -21.70
N VAL A 206 6.33 -19.99 -21.65
CA VAL A 206 5.38 -20.49 -20.65
C VAL A 206 5.91 -20.33 -19.23
N CYS A 207 7.21 -20.58 -19.01
CA CYS A 207 7.81 -20.46 -17.68
C CYS A 207 8.09 -18.99 -17.28
N ALA A 208 8.37 -18.10 -18.24
CA ALA A 208 8.83 -16.74 -17.94
C ALA A 208 7.78 -15.64 -18.17
N ILE A 209 6.63 -15.93 -18.79
CA ILE A 209 5.65 -14.87 -19.13
C ILE A 209 5.15 -14.13 -17.88
N GLY A 210 4.85 -14.83 -16.79
CA GLY A 210 4.35 -14.19 -15.57
C GLY A 210 5.33 -13.25 -14.92
N ILE A 211 6.59 -13.68 -14.81
CA ILE A 211 7.62 -12.86 -14.19
C ILE A 211 7.95 -11.63 -15.06
N ILE A 212 7.94 -11.78 -16.39
CA ILE A 212 8.11 -10.66 -17.33
C ILE A 212 6.99 -9.64 -17.15
N LEU A 213 5.73 -10.09 -17.18
CA LEU A 213 4.57 -9.21 -16.99
C LEU A 213 4.61 -8.53 -15.62
N LYS A 214 4.93 -9.26 -14.54
CA LYS A 214 5.12 -8.72 -13.19
C LYS A 214 6.16 -7.60 -13.12
N VAL A 215 7.29 -7.77 -13.81
CA VAL A 215 8.36 -6.76 -13.86
C VAL A 215 7.88 -5.51 -14.61
N ILE A 216 7.21 -5.69 -15.75
CA ILE A 216 6.64 -4.57 -16.53
C ILE A 216 5.61 -3.79 -15.70
N GLU A 217 4.66 -4.49 -15.09
CA GLU A 217 3.68 -3.91 -14.16
C GLU A 217 4.39 -3.10 -13.08
N ARG A 218 5.38 -3.70 -12.41
CA ARG A 218 6.12 -3.06 -11.31
C ARG A 218 6.80 -1.74 -11.73
N ILE A 219 7.33 -1.67 -12.95
CA ILE A 219 7.95 -0.46 -13.51
C ILE A 219 6.89 0.62 -13.73
N ILE A 220 5.78 0.28 -14.41
CA ILE A 220 4.69 1.21 -14.71
C ILE A 220 4.08 1.78 -13.41
N GLU A 221 3.80 0.91 -12.45
CA GLU A 221 3.23 1.29 -11.16
C GLU A 221 4.15 2.24 -10.38
N HIS A 222 5.47 1.97 -10.37
CA HIS A 222 6.44 2.85 -9.71
C HIS A 222 6.58 4.19 -10.41
N TYR A 223 6.55 4.21 -11.74
CA TYR A 223 6.55 5.46 -12.50
C TYR A 223 5.33 6.31 -12.15
N SER A 224 4.12 5.71 -12.15
CA SER A 224 2.89 6.39 -11.75
C SER A 224 2.99 6.94 -10.32
N TYR A 225 3.47 6.12 -9.38
CA TYR A 225 3.66 6.52 -7.99
C TYR A 225 4.59 7.72 -7.86
N HIS A 226 5.70 7.72 -8.60
CA HIS A 226 6.67 8.80 -8.59
C HIS A 226 6.10 10.09 -9.19
N LYS A 227 5.40 9.99 -10.32
CA LYS A 227 4.70 11.11 -10.97
C LYS A 227 3.73 11.79 -10.01
N ILE A 228 2.88 11.03 -9.31
CA ILE A 228 1.95 11.61 -8.32
C ILE A 228 2.71 12.20 -7.13
N SER A 229 3.79 11.55 -6.68
CA SER A 229 4.56 12.06 -5.55
C SER A 229 5.22 13.42 -5.86
N ILE A 230 5.68 13.65 -7.09
CA ILE A 230 6.16 14.98 -7.53
C ILE A 230 5.04 16.03 -7.45
N LYS A 231 3.84 15.69 -7.92
CA LYS A 231 2.68 16.60 -7.84
C LYS A 231 2.35 16.95 -6.40
N ILE A 232 2.30 15.95 -5.51
CA ILE A 232 2.07 16.14 -4.07
C ILE A 232 3.10 17.11 -3.47
N GLU A 233 4.38 16.94 -3.79
CA GLU A 233 5.44 17.84 -3.28
C GLU A 233 5.28 19.27 -3.82
N ALA A 234 4.90 19.43 -5.10
CA ALA A 234 4.66 20.75 -5.69
C ALA A 234 3.48 21.47 -5.00
N ILE A 235 2.35 20.78 -4.81
CA ILE A 235 1.16 21.34 -4.15
C ILE A 235 1.43 21.60 -2.67
N GLN A 236 2.13 20.70 -1.98
CA GLN A 236 2.53 20.92 -0.58
C GLN A 236 3.39 22.19 -0.45
N ASN A 237 4.41 22.36 -1.30
CA ASN A 237 5.28 23.55 -1.26
C ASN A 237 4.51 24.85 -1.57
N HIS A 238 3.47 24.77 -2.41
CA HIS A 238 2.59 25.91 -2.67
C HIS A 238 1.71 26.20 -1.45
N ALA A 239 1.09 25.18 -0.85
CA ALA A 239 0.26 25.30 0.36
C ALA A 239 1.03 25.81 1.58
N GLU A 240 2.35 25.54 1.68
CA GLU A 240 3.22 26.12 2.72
C GLU A 240 3.38 27.64 2.59
N ARG A 241 3.16 28.21 1.38
CA ARG A 241 3.24 29.65 1.12
C ARG A 241 1.86 30.30 1.14
N GLU A 242 0.88 29.63 0.57
CA GLU A 242 -0.48 30.11 0.39
C GLU A 242 -1.47 28.96 0.60
N LEU A 243 -2.00 28.87 1.82
CA LEU A 243 -2.94 27.83 2.19
C LEU A 243 -4.37 28.26 1.86
N THR A 244 -5.06 27.44 1.07
CA THR A 244 -6.44 27.67 0.64
C THR A 244 -7.24 26.37 0.70
N ASP A 245 -8.57 26.45 0.71
CA ASP A 245 -9.43 25.26 0.65
C ASP A 245 -9.15 24.41 -0.60
N GLU A 246 -8.88 25.07 -1.74
CA GLU A 246 -8.57 24.42 -3.03
C GLU A 246 -7.28 23.59 -2.92
N THR A 247 -6.21 24.16 -2.35
CA THR A 247 -4.92 23.45 -2.22
C THR A 247 -5.00 22.28 -1.25
N VAL A 248 -5.74 22.42 -0.15
CA VAL A 248 -6.00 21.31 0.79
C VAL A 248 -6.79 20.19 0.09
N LYS A 249 -7.80 20.53 -0.70
CA LYS A 249 -8.61 19.55 -1.43
C LYS A 249 -7.81 18.82 -2.50
N GLU A 250 -7.09 19.56 -3.36
CA GLU A 250 -6.24 18.99 -4.40
C GLU A 250 -5.16 18.07 -3.80
N LEU A 251 -4.54 18.50 -2.70
CA LEU A 251 -3.55 17.69 -2.01
C LEU A 251 -4.15 16.38 -1.49
N GLN A 252 -5.37 16.41 -0.94
CA GLN A 252 -6.06 15.21 -0.48
C GLN A 252 -6.39 14.26 -1.62
N GLU A 253 -6.85 14.78 -2.77
CA GLU A 253 -7.15 13.99 -3.95
C GLU A 253 -5.91 13.25 -4.47
N LEU A 254 -4.76 13.94 -4.55
CA LEU A 254 -3.49 13.32 -4.94
C LEU A 254 -3.00 12.27 -3.92
N ILE A 255 -3.17 12.52 -2.61
CA ILE A 255 -2.86 11.54 -1.57
C ILE A 255 -3.73 10.29 -1.73
N ASN A 256 -5.03 10.47 -2.01
CA ASN A 256 -5.98 9.39 -2.22
C ASN A 256 -5.62 8.58 -3.48
N GLU A 257 -5.35 9.24 -4.61
CA GLU A 257 -4.93 8.62 -5.87
C GLU A 257 -3.65 7.78 -5.67
N ARG A 258 -2.66 8.33 -4.96
CA ARG A 258 -1.40 7.62 -4.69
C ARG A 258 -1.61 6.32 -3.91
N ARG A 259 -2.56 6.27 -2.97
CA ARG A 259 -2.83 5.06 -2.15
C ARG A 259 -3.45 3.92 -2.94
N GLU A 260 -4.10 4.22 -4.05
CA GLU A 260 -4.70 3.22 -4.93
C GLU A 260 -3.67 2.59 -5.87
N ILE A 261 -2.47 3.18 -5.97
CA ILE A 261 -1.39 2.60 -6.75
C ILE A 261 -0.86 1.34 -6.05
N PRO A 262 -0.70 0.21 -6.75
CA PRO A 262 -0.21 -1.10 -6.26
C PRO A 262 1.27 -1.15 -5.84
N VAL A 263 1.73 -0.07 -5.22
CA VAL A 263 3.08 0.14 -4.73
C VAL A 263 3.01 0.17 -3.21
N LEU A 264 2.87 -1.03 -2.63
CA LEU A 264 2.76 -1.19 -1.19
C LEU A 264 4.07 -0.87 -0.46
N GLU A 265 3.90 -0.51 0.80
CA GLU A 265 4.99 -0.43 1.76
C GLU A 265 5.48 -1.82 2.16
N ILE A 266 6.77 -1.94 2.48
CA ILE A 266 7.34 -3.19 3.01
C ILE A 266 6.98 -3.26 4.50
N ASN A 267 5.97 -4.05 4.86
CA ASN A 267 5.40 -4.09 6.22
C ASN A 267 6.41 -4.51 7.29
N ILE A 268 7.42 -5.32 6.93
CA ILE A 268 8.51 -5.67 7.83
C ILE A 268 9.29 -4.42 8.22
N ILE A 269 9.61 -3.56 7.24
CA ILE A 269 10.30 -2.29 7.48
C ILE A 269 9.40 -1.36 8.31
N HIS A 270 8.11 -1.30 7.99
CA HIS A 270 7.15 -0.50 8.76
C HIS A 270 7.13 -0.93 10.24
N LYS A 271 7.01 -2.24 10.53
CA LYS A 271 7.00 -2.75 11.92
C LYS A 271 8.28 -2.45 12.69
N LEU A 272 9.43 -2.49 12.01
CA LEU A 272 10.73 -2.23 12.64
C LEU A 272 10.97 -0.74 12.89
N LYS A 273 10.56 0.13 11.95
CA LYS A 273 10.90 1.55 11.95
C LYS A 273 9.77 2.48 12.42
N ALA A 274 8.55 1.98 12.62
CA ALA A 274 7.41 2.81 13.01
C ALA A 274 7.72 3.68 14.25
N LYS A 275 8.22 3.09 15.34
CA LYS A 275 8.57 3.86 16.55
C LYS A 275 9.62 4.94 16.26
N GLN A 276 10.68 4.58 15.52
CA GLN A 276 11.76 5.50 15.18
C GLN A 276 11.28 6.67 14.31
N TYR A 277 10.40 6.39 13.35
CA TYR A 277 9.85 7.40 12.46
C TYR A 277 8.86 8.32 13.18
N SER A 278 7.97 7.79 14.04
CA SER A 278 7.12 8.62 14.89
C SER A 278 7.95 9.62 15.71
N SER A 279 9.02 9.15 16.37
CA SER A 279 9.90 10.03 17.15
C SER A 279 10.64 11.05 16.29
N SER A 280 11.14 10.66 15.10
CA SER A 280 11.85 11.58 14.20
C SER A 280 10.97 12.67 13.63
N TYR A 281 9.67 12.42 13.42
CA TYR A 281 8.74 13.46 12.96
C TYR A 281 8.58 14.57 13.99
N GLU A 282 8.45 14.19 15.28
CA GLU A 282 8.38 15.15 16.38
C GLU A 282 9.65 16.00 16.49
N GLU A 283 10.84 15.49 16.19
CA GLU A 283 12.06 16.31 16.25
C GLU A 283 12.13 17.36 15.13
N THR A 284 11.39 17.14 14.03
CA THR A 284 11.40 18.01 12.84
C THR A 284 10.23 18.99 12.73
N THR A 285 9.28 18.95 13.69
CA THR A 285 8.08 19.81 13.75
C THR A 285 7.98 20.49 15.10
#